data_AF-W8W119-F1
#
_entry.id   AF-W8W119-F1
#
_cell.length_a   1.000
_cell.length_b   1.000
_cell.length_c   1.000
_cell.angle_alpha   90.00
_cell.angle_beta   90.00
_cell.angle_gamma   90.00
#
_symmetry.space_group_name_H-M   'P 1'
#
loop_
_entity.id
_entity.type
_entity.pdbx_description
1 polymer ?
#
loop_
_entity_poly.entity_id
_entity_poly.type
_entity_poly.pdbx_seq_one_letter_code
_entity_poly.pdbx_strand_id
1 'polypeptide(L)'
;MKFLATLLSSTLASHYRAGSYQYRLDGANLAVTRTMGWRRTSDGYGAGCTATNIANQDVSDPMITEVISDLSGNVLINTGASGTTGTYVVNEIETSASLDAGVHYCFGYVDESFSISQPFNHVGNGCCTIPMQDDDGVSFSGAYNFASTVYDITNNSPQFKIPAIWYIMTGCIDQKLYLNPTDPDGDNIKCRWATETEAEFLSRDKGRFDSLILDEDNCVVTYDPSADAFASGIKPLAIQVEDYAPDGTLRSSMPAQFMATVWTPSMPAPSLPGVGPTPSGFARTGQKFFAGLFDEVDGDDHFDFDFGHEESHYRGRRQAVPDHCTGLPTFTGSTPANGAIINVSGSMTLDFFAEYDANGSTFVDMDRIIFSGPTGMSCNIVDKSTGQSTCTWTPTVSQIAAGSHDLCAIAYDPMQRNSERVCVKLIAQAAKVNVDWWLNSLATDFAGNALTDYGCTGRGLLEPFAHNNGRPVDEVDLAINGWKKCIRCSVDALKPGTGQTSFWEYTQPTGSTCDNSDPFDLAICECDKALATVLSSIGSPNGAFQNFDKANCQKAQGGLSHVSMCCGTDLGAFQQYNIPSDQCCESNQLKPAGTCAVEQGIIYSGAIPMYKST
;
A
#
# COMPACT_ATOMS: atom_id res chain seq x y z
N MET A 1 -29.72 -20.80 -41.28
CA MET A 1 -30.44 -19.78 -40.49
C MET A 1 -30.13 -20.05 -39.03
N LYS A 2 -29.38 -19.14 -38.39
CA LYS A 2 -28.96 -19.25 -36.98
C LYS A 2 -30.13 -18.81 -36.10
N PHE A 3 -30.56 -19.67 -35.18
CA PHE A 3 -31.49 -19.30 -34.12
C PHE A 3 -30.78 -18.34 -33.17
N LEU A 4 -31.26 -17.10 -33.11
CA LEU A 4 -30.83 -16.09 -32.15
C LEU A 4 -31.51 -16.36 -30.81
N ALA A 5 -30.71 -16.21 -29.76
CA ALA A 5 -31.08 -16.33 -28.37
C ALA A 5 -32.13 -15.30 -27.95
N THR A 6 -33.20 -15.80 -27.34
CA THR A 6 -34.02 -15.07 -26.37
C THR A 6 -34.01 -15.89 -25.08
N LEU A 7 -32.97 -15.70 -24.29
CA LEU A 7 -32.91 -16.01 -22.86
C LEU A 7 -32.72 -14.66 -22.16
N LEU A 8 -33.79 -13.88 -22.08
CA LEU A 8 -33.87 -12.65 -21.31
C LEU A 8 -35.11 -12.77 -20.44
N SER A 9 -34.87 -12.99 -19.14
CA SER A 9 -35.75 -12.80 -17.97
C SER A 9 -35.77 -14.02 -17.04
N SER A 10 -34.72 -14.18 -16.21
CA SER A 10 -34.80 -14.69 -14.83
C SER A 10 -33.39 -15.03 -14.30
N THR A 11 -32.65 -14.03 -13.86
CA THR A 11 -31.65 -14.18 -12.79
C THR A 11 -31.81 -12.95 -11.92
N LEU A 12 -32.54 -13.12 -10.82
CA LEU A 12 -32.79 -12.11 -9.80
C LEU A 12 -31.43 -11.69 -9.25
N ALA A 13 -31.02 -10.45 -9.51
CA ALA A 13 -29.67 -9.97 -9.27
C ALA A 13 -29.55 -9.26 -7.91
N SER A 14 -28.56 -9.66 -7.11
CA SER A 14 -28.19 -9.03 -5.83
C SER A 14 -26.69 -9.25 -5.55
N HIS A 15 -25.81 -8.48 -6.20
CA HIS A 15 -24.38 -8.83 -6.25
C HIS A 15 -23.42 -7.66 -6.01
N TYR A 16 -23.72 -6.47 -6.53
CA TYR A 16 -22.83 -5.32 -6.40
C TYR A 16 -22.85 -4.77 -4.97
N ARG A 17 -21.67 -4.41 -4.44
CA ARG A 17 -21.52 -3.83 -3.10
C ARG A 17 -20.78 -2.50 -3.09
N ALA A 18 -19.74 -2.36 -3.92
CA ALA A 18 -18.89 -1.19 -3.91
C ALA A 18 -18.16 -0.97 -5.25
N GLY A 19 -17.80 0.27 -5.54
CA GLY A 19 -17.07 0.65 -6.75
C GLY A 19 -16.48 2.06 -6.68
N SER A 20 -15.29 2.23 -7.27
CA SER A 20 -14.67 3.54 -7.46
C SER A 20 -13.75 3.59 -8.69
N TYR A 21 -13.51 4.80 -9.20
CA TYR A 21 -12.49 5.08 -10.20
C TYR A 21 -11.52 6.13 -9.69
N GLN A 22 -10.25 5.98 -10.05
CA GLN A 22 -9.20 6.96 -9.86
C GLN A 22 -8.30 6.94 -11.09
N TYR A 23 -7.82 8.11 -11.52
CA TYR A 23 -6.96 8.25 -12.70
C TYR A 23 -5.61 8.81 -12.31
N ARG A 24 -4.58 8.30 -12.97
CA ARG A 24 -3.21 8.81 -12.87
C ARG A 24 -2.56 8.87 -14.24
N LEU A 25 -1.64 9.80 -14.41
CA LEU A 25 -0.78 9.85 -15.58
C LEU A 25 0.17 8.64 -15.59
N ASP A 26 0.25 7.97 -16.73
CA ASP A 26 1.14 6.84 -16.99
C ASP A 26 1.92 7.10 -18.29
N GLY A 27 2.91 7.98 -18.19
CA GLY A 27 3.66 8.47 -19.35
C GLY A 27 2.77 9.30 -20.29
N ALA A 28 2.50 8.77 -21.49
CA ALA A 28 1.59 9.39 -22.46
C ALA A 28 0.15 8.84 -22.38
N ASN A 29 -0.12 7.91 -21.48
CA ASN A 29 -1.42 7.29 -21.26
C ASN A 29 -2.01 7.74 -19.93
N LEU A 30 -3.28 7.39 -19.71
CA LEU A 30 -3.91 7.41 -18.40
C LEU A 30 -4.04 5.97 -17.89
N ALA A 31 -3.78 5.78 -16.61
CA ALA A 31 -4.13 4.56 -15.90
C ALA A 31 -5.37 4.82 -15.04
N VAL A 32 -6.37 3.93 -15.15
CA VAL A 32 -7.51 3.88 -14.21
C VAL A 32 -7.25 2.82 -13.16
N THR A 33 -7.34 3.19 -11.91
CA THR A 33 -7.50 2.27 -10.78
C THR A 33 -8.99 2.08 -10.56
N ARG A 34 -9.48 0.88 -10.87
CA ARG A 34 -10.88 0.49 -10.64
C ARG A 34 -10.96 -0.36 -9.38
N THR A 35 -11.67 0.11 -8.37
CA THR A 35 -12.01 -0.70 -7.19
C THR A 35 -13.40 -1.28 -7.34
N MET A 36 -13.60 -2.53 -6.92
CA MET A 36 -14.89 -3.21 -7.01
C MET A 36 -15.11 -4.12 -5.79
N GLY A 37 -16.36 -4.20 -5.35
CA GLY A 37 -16.82 -5.07 -4.28
C GLY A 37 -18.06 -5.85 -4.70
N TRP A 38 -18.01 -7.17 -4.52
CA TRP A 38 -19.05 -8.10 -4.95
C TRP A 38 -19.43 -9.08 -3.86
N ARG A 39 -20.67 -9.56 -3.86
CA ARG A 39 -21.04 -10.77 -3.12
C ARG A 39 -20.18 -11.94 -3.60
N ARG A 40 -19.64 -12.71 -2.66
CA ARG A 40 -18.65 -13.75 -2.96
C ARG A 40 -19.11 -14.81 -3.96
N THR A 41 -20.40 -15.10 -4.03
CA THR A 41 -20.96 -16.07 -4.99
C THR A 41 -21.13 -15.51 -6.41
N SER A 42 -20.82 -14.24 -6.62
CA SER A 42 -21.16 -13.48 -7.83
C SER A 42 -20.10 -12.42 -8.11
N ASP A 43 -18.84 -12.86 -8.07
CA ASP A 43 -17.64 -12.02 -8.00
C ASP A 43 -16.67 -12.23 -9.19
N GLY A 44 -17.05 -13.11 -10.13
CA GLY A 44 -16.25 -13.41 -11.31
C GLY A 44 -15.14 -14.44 -11.09
N TYR A 45 -15.10 -15.16 -9.96
CA TYR A 45 -14.12 -16.22 -9.67
C TYR A 45 -14.70 -17.65 -9.74
N GLY A 46 -15.87 -17.82 -10.37
CA GLY A 46 -16.52 -19.11 -10.60
C GLY A 46 -17.16 -19.75 -9.37
N ALA A 47 -16.36 -20.07 -8.35
CA ALA A 47 -16.83 -20.63 -7.05
C ALA A 47 -16.76 -19.62 -5.90
N GLY A 48 -16.51 -18.35 -6.25
CA GLY A 48 -16.16 -17.30 -5.33
C GLY A 48 -14.66 -17.22 -5.04
N CYS A 49 -14.22 -16.03 -4.66
CA CYS A 49 -12.84 -15.68 -4.46
C CYS A 49 -12.26 -16.45 -3.28
N THR A 50 -10.96 -16.70 -3.35
CA THR A 50 -10.21 -17.47 -2.36
C THR A 50 -8.89 -16.78 -2.01
N ALA A 51 -8.28 -17.20 -0.90
CA ALA A 51 -6.91 -16.78 -0.56
C ALA A 51 -5.90 -17.14 -1.65
N THR A 52 -6.13 -18.20 -2.43
CA THR A 52 -5.30 -18.56 -3.59
C THR A 52 -5.43 -17.53 -4.70
N ASN A 53 -6.62 -16.99 -4.96
CA ASN A 53 -6.80 -15.94 -5.96
C ASN A 53 -6.06 -14.66 -5.57
N ILE A 54 -6.09 -14.28 -4.28
CA ILE A 54 -5.29 -13.16 -3.76
C ILE A 54 -3.80 -13.42 -3.98
N ALA A 55 -3.31 -14.59 -3.56
CA ALA A 55 -1.89 -14.94 -3.63
C ALA A 55 -1.36 -14.97 -5.08
N ASN A 56 -2.18 -15.43 -6.02
CA ASN A 56 -1.84 -15.50 -7.44
C ASN A 56 -2.12 -14.20 -8.21
N GLN A 57 -2.82 -13.24 -7.60
CA GLN A 57 -3.31 -12.03 -8.27
C GLN A 57 -4.18 -12.36 -9.50
N ASP A 58 -5.06 -13.35 -9.36
CA ASP A 58 -5.94 -13.77 -10.45
C ASP A 58 -6.92 -12.64 -10.80
N VAL A 59 -7.06 -12.34 -12.09
CA VAL A 59 -8.04 -11.37 -12.60
C VAL A 59 -9.42 -12.04 -12.68
N SER A 60 -10.47 -11.35 -12.22
CA SER A 60 -11.85 -11.82 -12.32
C SER A 60 -12.33 -11.91 -13.77
N ASP A 61 -13.43 -12.64 -14.00
CA ASP A 61 -14.24 -12.43 -15.20
C ASP A 61 -14.81 -10.99 -15.25
N PRO A 62 -15.15 -10.44 -16.42
CA PRO A 62 -15.81 -9.13 -16.54
C PRO A 62 -17.11 -9.06 -15.75
N MET A 63 -17.19 -8.12 -14.82
CA MET A 63 -18.31 -7.98 -13.88
C MET A 63 -19.30 -6.90 -14.27
N ILE A 64 -18.86 -5.90 -15.03
CA ILE A 64 -19.66 -4.74 -15.42
C ILE A 64 -19.46 -4.39 -16.89
N THR A 65 -20.41 -3.63 -17.43
CA THR A 65 -20.25 -2.99 -18.74
C THR A 65 -19.73 -1.58 -18.54
N GLU A 66 -18.59 -1.28 -19.15
CA GLU A 66 -17.97 0.04 -19.12
C GLU A 66 -17.90 0.67 -20.50
N VAL A 67 -17.99 1.99 -20.53
CA VAL A 67 -17.78 2.78 -21.73
C VAL A 67 -17.14 4.11 -21.37
N ILE A 68 -16.19 4.55 -22.20
CA ILE A 68 -15.60 5.88 -22.12
C ILE A 68 -16.12 6.69 -23.30
N SER A 69 -16.69 7.85 -23.01
CA SER A 69 -17.24 8.78 -23.98
C SER A 69 -16.70 10.18 -23.77
N ASP A 70 -16.71 11.03 -24.79
CA ASP A 70 -16.41 12.44 -24.60
C ASP A 70 -17.51 13.15 -23.79
N LEU A 71 -17.26 14.40 -23.40
CA LEU A 71 -18.25 15.19 -22.65
C LEU A 71 -19.54 15.49 -23.45
N SER A 72 -19.58 15.20 -24.75
CA SER A 72 -20.77 15.31 -25.61
C SER A 72 -21.50 13.97 -25.81
N GLY A 73 -20.98 12.88 -25.23
CA GLY A 73 -21.55 11.53 -25.30
C GLY A 73 -21.09 10.68 -26.48
N ASN A 74 -20.10 11.10 -27.27
CA ASN A 74 -19.54 10.25 -28.33
C ASN A 74 -18.60 9.21 -27.73
N VAL A 75 -18.79 7.94 -28.08
CA VAL A 75 -17.94 6.84 -27.57
C VAL A 75 -16.50 6.99 -28.07
N LEU A 76 -15.56 7.02 -27.13
CA LEU A 76 -14.11 7.07 -27.37
C LEU A 76 -13.48 5.68 -27.22
N ILE A 77 -13.86 4.95 -26.16
CA ILE A 77 -13.44 3.58 -25.92
C ILE A 77 -14.69 2.76 -25.59
N ASN A 78 -14.90 1.71 -26.39
CA ASN A 78 -16.06 0.85 -26.29
C ASN A 78 -15.79 -0.32 -25.35
N THR A 79 -16.85 -0.93 -24.81
CA THR A 79 -16.82 -2.01 -23.83
C THR A 79 -15.87 -3.15 -24.22
N GLY A 80 -15.12 -3.65 -23.23
CA GLY A 80 -14.21 -4.78 -23.39
C GLY A 80 -12.86 -4.42 -24.03
N ALA A 81 -12.62 -3.16 -24.35
CA ALA A 81 -11.28 -2.65 -24.66
C ALA A 81 -10.53 -2.27 -23.37
N SER A 82 -9.21 -2.13 -23.46
CA SER A 82 -8.36 -1.69 -22.34
C SER A 82 -8.92 -0.43 -21.67
N GLY A 83 -9.02 -0.45 -20.34
CA GLY A 83 -9.64 0.61 -19.54
C GLY A 83 -11.15 0.44 -19.34
N THR A 84 -11.81 -0.47 -20.07
CA THR A 84 -13.26 -0.72 -20.02
C THR A 84 -13.62 -2.22 -19.91
N THR A 85 -12.67 -3.02 -19.42
CA THR A 85 -12.85 -4.48 -19.31
C THR A 85 -13.83 -4.86 -18.21
N GLY A 86 -14.06 -4.00 -17.21
CA GLY A 86 -14.97 -4.26 -16.10
C GLY A 86 -14.51 -5.37 -15.15
N THR A 87 -13.20 -5.65 -15.10
CA THR A 87 -12.59 -6.68 -14.25
C THR A 87 -11.93 -6.08 -13.00
N TYR A 88 -11.55 -6.92 -12.03
CA TYR A 88 -10.72 -6.53 -10.88
C TYR A 88 -9.82 -7.68 -10.41
N VAL A 89 -8.84 -7.38 -9.55
CA VAL A 89 -8.05 -8.39 -8.84
C VAL A 89 -8.45 -8.35 -7.37
N VAL A 90 -8.95 -9.46 -6.85
CA VAL A 90 -9.31 -9.60 -5.43
C VAL A 90 -8.06 -9.49 -4.56
N ASN A 91 -8.13 -8.65 -3.52
CA ASN A 91 -7.09 -8.54 -2.50
C ASN A 91 -7.64 -8.64 -1.07
N GLU A 92 -8.96 -8.55 -0.91
CA GLU A 92 -9.66 -8.63 0.36
C GLU A 92 -10.86 -9.57 0.24
N ILE A 93 -11.02 -10.47 1.21
CA ILE A 93 -12.12 -11.42 1.26
C ILE A 93 -12.71 -11.46 2.67
N GLU A 94 -14.03 -11.50 2.76
CA GLU A 94 -14.71 -11.74 4.03
C GLU A 94 -14.84 -13.25 4.26
N THR A 95 -14.20 -13.74 5.31
CA THR A 95 -14.14 -15.16 5.65
C THR A 95 -14.47 -15.45 7.11
N SER A 96 -14.93 -14.47 7.89
CA SER A 96 -15.26 -14.73 9.28
C SER A 96 -16.35 -15.79 9.40
N ALA A 97 -16.04 -16.81 10.20
CA ALA A 97 -16.98 -17.86 10.54
C ALA A 97 -18.11 -17.35 11.44
N SER A 98 -18.00 -16.16 12.03
CA SER A 98 -19.06 -15.55 12.83
C SER A 98 -20.18 -14.97 11.96
N LEU A 99 -19.89 -14.67 10.69
CA LEU A 99 -20.83 -14.06 9.76
C LEU A 99 -21.59 -15.09 8.92
N ASP A 100 -22.74 -14.65 8.39
CA ASP A 100 -23.52 -15.44 7.45
C ASP A 100 -22.81 -15.56 6.10
N ALA A 101 -22.93 -16.70 5.42
CA ALA A 101 -22.26 -16.90 4.14
C ALA A 101 -22.76 -15.93 3.05
N GLY A 102 -24.02 -15.48 3.12
CA GLY A 102 -24.61 -14.50 2.21
C GLY A 102 -23.99 -13.11 2.33
N VAL A 103 -23.36 -12.78 3.47
CA VAL A 103 -22.72 -11.47 3.67
C VAL A 103 -21.28 -11.45 3.21
N HIS A 104 -20.70 -12.61 2.90
CA HIS A 104 -19.32 -12.69 2.41
C HIS A 104 -19.19 -11.93 1.10
N TYR A 105 -18.04 -11.30 0.94
CA TYR A 105 -17.73 -10.46 -0.21
C TYR A 105 -16.30 -10.69 -0.68
N CYS A 106 -16.08 -10.26 -1.92
CA CYS A 106 -14.78 -10.18 -2.56
C CYS A 106 -14.59 -8.72 -2.94
N PHE A 107 -13.48 -8.15 -2.50
CA PHE A 107 -13.15 -6.76 -2.71
C PHE A 107 -11.74 -6.66 -3.25
N GLY A 108 -11.55 -5.74 -4.18
CA GLY A 108 -10.24 -5.52 -4.76
C GLY A 108 -10.27 -4.50 -5.86
N TYR A 109 -9.19 -4.45 -6.62
CA TYR A 109 -9.03 -3.45 -7.65
C TYR A 109 -8.09 -3.92 -8.75
N VAL A 110 -8.07 -3.20 -9.85
CA VAL A 110 -7.11 -3.40 -10.94
C VAL A 110 -6.70 -2.04 -11.50
N ASP A 111 -5.46 -1.96 -11.93
CA ASP A 111 -4.95 -0.83 -12.70
C ASP A 111 -4.93 -1.21 -14.19
N GLU A 112 -5.56 -0.41 -15.03
CA GLU A 112 -5.55 -0.57 -16.49
C GLU A 112 -5.15 0.73 -17.17
N SER A 113 -4.16 0.67 -18.07
CA SER A 113 -3.74 1.83 -18.87
C SER A 113 -4.47 1.88 -20.22
N PHE A 114 -4.86 3.09 -20.64
CA PHE A 114 -5.50 3.35 -21.92
C PHE A 114 -5.10 4.74 -22.43
N SER A 115 -5.26 4.96 -23.74
CA SER A 115 -4.90 6.23 -24.39
C SER A 115 -6.14 7.07 -24.64
N ILE A 116 -6.13 8.31 -24.15
CA ILE A 116 -7.17 9.31 -24.42
C ILE A 116 -6.52 10.69 -24.49
N SER A 117 -6.99 11.54 -25.40
CA SER A 117 -6.38 12.85 -25.67
C SER A 117 -7.33 14.02 -25.44
N GLN A 118 -8.49 13.77 -24.83
CA GLN A 118 -9.49 14.79 -24.56
C GLN A 118 -10.30 14.46 -23.31
N PRO A 119 -10.99 15.46 -22.72
CA PRO A 119 -11.89 15.26 -21.59
C PRO A 119 -12.98 14.21 -21.86
N PHE A 120 -13.36 13.47 -20.82
CA PHE A 120 -14.21 12.30 -20.98
C PHE A 120 -15.07 11.97 -19.74
N ASN A 121 -16.12 11.20 -19.99
CA ASN A 121 -16.92 10.49 -19.01
C ASN A 121 -16.59 9.00 -19.10
N HIS A 122 -16.39 8.35 -17.96
CA HIS A 122 -16.27 6.91 -17.86
C HIS A 122 -17.38 6.38 -16.96
N VAL A 123 -18.20 5.52 -17.53
CA VAL A 123 -19.45 5.04 -16.93
C VAL A 123 -19.39 3.53 -16.84
N GLY A 124 -19.50 3.00 -15.61
CA GLY A 124 -19.67 1.58 -15.33
C GLY A 124 -21.09 1.29 -14.90
N ASN A 125 -21.76 0.33 -15.56
CA ASN A 125 -23.13 -0.05 -15.23
C ASN A 125 -23.33 -1.56 -15.16
N GLY A 126 -24.40 -1.94 -14.48
CA GLY A 126 -24.93 -3.29 -14.56
C GLY A 126 -26.16 -3.52 -13.72
N CYS A 127 -26.59 -4.77 -13.69
CA CYS A 127 -27.73 -5.26 -12.94
C CYS A 127 -27.20 -6.26 -11.89
N CYS A 128 -27.38 -6.13 -10.59
CA CYS A 128 -28.14 -5.19 -9.80
C CYS A 128 -27.44 -5.00 -8.45
N THR A 129 -27.89 -3.97 -7.74
CA THR A 129 -27.64 -3.82 -6.32
C THR A 129 -28.32 -4.94 -5.53
N ILE A 130 -27.87 -5.17 -4.31
CA ILE A 130 -28.65 -5.89 -3.31
C ILE A 130 -29.91 -5.09 -2.88
N PRO A 131 -30.88 -5.72 -2.21
CA PRO A 131 -31.98 -5.00 -1.54
C PRO A 131 -31.44 -4.02 -0.51
N MET A 132 -31.97 -2.80 -0.53
CA MET A 132 -31.62 -1.69 0.35
C MET A 132 -32.87 -1.15 1.02
N GLN A 133 -32.70 -0.45 2.14
CA GLN A 133 -33.75 0.21 2.91
C GLN A 133 -33.38 1.65 3.20
N ASP A 134 -34.38 2.53 3.16
CA ASP A 134 -34.22 3.91 3.59
C ASP A 134 -34.46 4.07 5.11
N ASP A 135 -34.44 5.31 5.60
CA ASP A 135 -34.63 5.63 7.02
C ASP A 135 -36.05 5.32 7.55
N ASP A 136 -37.01 5.02 6.68
CA ASP A 136 -38.37 4.56 7.03
C ASP A 136 -38.53 3.04 6.90
N GLY A 137 -37.51 2.33 6.39
CA GLY A 137 -37.56 0.90 6.13
C GLY A 137 -38.18 0.54 4.78
N VAL A 138 -38.39 1.53 3.89
CA VAL A 138 -38.89 1.29 2.54
C VAL A 138 -37.82 0.55 1.75
N SER A 139 -38.15 -0.65 1.28
CA SER A 139 -37.22 -1.49 0.52
C SER A 139 -37.21 -1.17 -0.97
N PHE A 140 -36.02 -1.13 -1.56
CA PHE A 140 -35.81 -0.92 -2.99
C PHE A 140 -34.54 -1.62 -3.48
N SER A 141 -34.46 -1.90 -4.78
CA SER A 141 -33.28 -2.42 -5.47
C SER A 141 -33.37 -2.10 -6.95
N GLY A 142 -32.25 -2.21 -7.66
CA GLY A 142 -32.27 -1.98 -9.10
C GLY A 142 -30.89 -2.05 -9.74
N ALA A 143 -30.80 -1.45 -10.92
CA ALA A 143 -29.53 -1.26 -11.61
C ALA A 143 -28.63 -0.30 -10.82
N TYR A 144 -27.32 -0.50 -10.96
CA TYR A 144 -26.34 0.46 -10.45
C TYR A 144 -25.60 1.08 -11.63
N ASN A 145 -25.18 2.31 -11.39
CA ASN A 145 -24.30 3.06 -12.24
C ASN A 145 -23.24 3.71 -11.35
N PHE A 146 -22.02 3.86 -11.84
CA PHE A 146 -21.05 4.78 -11.28
C PHE A 146 -20.30 5.47 -12.40
N ALA A 147 -20.45 6.80 -12.42
CA ALA A 147 -19.82 7.66 -13.40
C ALA A 147 -18.67 8.45 -12.79
N SER A 148 -17.58 8.55 -13.53
CA SER A 148 -16.52 9.54 -13.32
C SER A 148 -16.47 10.50 -14.50
N THR A 149 -16.06 11.73 -14.22
CA THR A 149 -15.81 12.75 -15.24
C THR A 149 -14.41 13.31 -15.08
N VAL A 150 -13.65 13.36 -16.17
CA VAL A 150 -12.31 13.96 -16.22
C VAL A 150 -12.35 15.14 -17.17
N TYR A 151 -12.21 16.35 -16.62
CA TYR A 151 -12.19 17.61 -17.35
C TYR A 151 -10.76 18.00 -17.77
N ASP A 152 -9.76 17.63 -16.96
CA ASP A 152 -8.35 17.86 -17.25
C ASP A 152 -7.59 16.52 -17.26
N ILE A 153 -7.20 16.06 -18.45
CA ILE A 153 -6.46 14.80 -18.64
C ILE A 153 -4.98 14.92 -18.27
N THR A 154 -4.51 16.13 -17.95
CA THR A 154 -3.14 16.38 -17.49
C THR A 154 -3.03 16.45 -15.98
N ASN A 155 -4.16 16.28 -15.27
CA ASN A 155 -4.22 16.18 -13.82
C ASN A 155 -4.41 14.72 -13.39
N ASN A 156 -3.79 14.34 -12.27
CA ASN A 156 -4.17 13.13 -11.56
C ASN A 156 -5.50 13.39 -10.83
N SER A 157 -6.33 12.37 -10.69
CA SER A 157 -7.53 12.51 -9.87
C SER A 157 -7.19 12.31 -8.38
N PRO A 158 -8.11 12.69 -7.47
CA PRO A 158 -7.99 12.37 -6.06
C PRO A 158 -7.85 10.86 -5.85
N GLN A 159 -6.97 10.48 -4.94
CA GLN A 159 -6.71 9.11 -4.52
C GLN A 159 -7.35 8.88 -3.15
N PHE A 160 -8.11 7.79 -3.01
CA PHE A 160 -8.82 7.41 -1.78
C PHE A 160 -9.06 5.91 -1.71
N LYS A 161 -9.55 5.40 -0.57
CA LYS A 161 -10.01 4.01 -0.46
C LYS A 161 -11.41 3.97 0.12
N ILE A 162 -12.29 3.19 -0.48
CA ILE A 162 -13.61 2.87 0.05
C ILE A 162 -13.58 1.50 0.76
N PRO A 163 -14.44 1.26 1.76
CA PRO A 163 -14.68 -0.09 2.27
C PRO A 163 -15.62 -0.85 1.32
N ALA A 164 -15.63 -2.18 1.39
CA ALA A 164 -16.66 -2.98 0.72
C ALA A 164 -18.06 -2.72 1.33
N ILE A 165 -18.12 -2.65 2.67
CA ILE A 165 -19.32 -2.35 3.46
C ILE A 165 -18.88 -1.58 4.72
N TRP A 166 -19.64 -0.57 5.12
CA TRP A 166 -19.50 0.11 6.41
C TRP A 166 -20.56 -0.40 7.40
N TYR A 167 -20.16 -1.05 8.47
CA TYR A 167 -21.09 -1.49 9.52
C TYR A 167 -21.33 -0.35 10.52
N ILE A 168 -22.61 -0.03 10.74
CA ILE A 168 -23.10 1.00 11.64
C ILE A 168 -23.86 0.33 12.78
N MET A 169 -23.47 0.60 14.01
CA MET A 169 -24.16 0.15 15.20
C MET A 169 -25.34 1.07 15.50
N THR A 170 -26.55 0.53 15.49
CA THR A 170 -27.76 1.34 15.70
C THR A 170 -27.74 2.05 17.06
N GLY A 171 -28.26 3.27 17.12
CA GLY A 171 -28.33 4.06 18.35
C GLY A 171 -26.99 4.62 18.89
N CYS A 172 -25.85 4.27 18.30
CA CYS A 172 -24.56 4.87 18.67
C CYS A 172 -24.35 6.20 17.94
N ILE A 173 -24.05 7.24 18.71
CA ILE A 173 -23.73 8.57 18.19
C ILE A 173 -22.28 8.65 17.69
N ASP A 174 -21.98 9.64 16.86
CA ASP A 174 -20.63 9.99 16.38
C ASP A 174 -19.90 8.89 15.59
N GLN A 175 -20.63 7.95 14.99
CA GLN A 175 -20.04 6.97 14.08
C GLN A 175 -19.70 7.64 12.74
N LYS A 176 -18.41 7.66 12.42
CA LYS A 176 -17.86 8.36 11.25
C LYS A 176 -17.10 7.43 10.33
N LEU A 177 -17.22 7.69 9.03
CA LEU A 177 -16.38 7.12 8.00
C LEU A 177 -15.60 8.23 7.30
N TYR A 178 -14.29 8.16 7.42
CA TYR A 178 -13.36 9.06 6.75
C TYR A 178 -12.95 8.44 5.42
N LEU A 179 -13.19 9.15 4.31
CA LEU A 179 -12.65 8.77 2.99
C LEU A 179 -11.18 9.17 2.84
N ASN A 180 -10.76 10.24 3.52
CA ASN A 180 -9.40 10.78 3.53
C ASN A 180 -8.77 10.88 2.12
N PRO A 181 -9.44 11.52 1.15
CA PRO A 181 -8.88 11.63 -0.18
C PRO A 181 -7.63 12.53 -0.18
N THR A 182 -6.71 12.24 -1.09
CA THR A 182 -5.50 13.04 -1.27
C THR A 182 -5.27 13.29 -2.74
N ASP A 183 -4.81 14.50 -3.06
CA ASP A 183 -4.53 14.88 -4.43
C ASP A 183 -3.02 14.82 -4.70
N PRO A 184 -2.56 14.06 -5.71
CA PRO A 184 -1.14 13.98 -6.04
C PRO A 184 -0.54 15.31 -6.54
N ASP A 185 -1.34 16.19 -7.12
CA ASP A 185 -0.92 17.46 -7.71
C ASP A 185 -1.04 18.63 -6.70
N GLY A 186 -1.63 18.38 -5.53
CA GLY A 186 -1.81 19.35 -4.45
C GLY A 186 -3.03 20.25 -4.62
N ASP A 187 -3.99 19.84 -5.46
CA ASP A 187 -5.24 20.54 -5.67
C ASP A 187 -6.21 20.42 -4.48
N ASN A 188 -7.25 21.24 -4.48
CA ASN A 188 -8.24 21.26 -3.41
C ASN A 188 -9.31 20.20 -3.64
N ILE A 189 -9.52 19.32 -2.67
CA ILE A 189 -10.52 18.25 -2.77
C ILE A 189 -11.80 18.65 -2.03
N LYS A 190 -12.95 18.33 -2.62
CA LYS A 190 -14.24 18.36 -1.96
C LYS A 190 -15.04 17.11 -2.28
N CYS A 191 -16.08 16.85 -1.51
CA CYS A 191 -16.99 15.75 -1.73
C CYS A 191 -18.43 16.26 -1.82
N ARG A 192 -19.26 15.55 -2.59
CA ARG A 192 -20.71 15.75 -2.59
C ARG A 192 -21.44 14.43 -2.79
N TRP A 193 -22.73 14.41 -2.52
CA TRP A 193 -23.56 13.27 -2.92
C TRP A 193 -23.63 13.14 -4.45
N ALA A 194 -23.58 11.90 -4.93
CA ALA A 194 -23.77 11.60 -6.34
C ALA A 194 -25.24 11.78 -6.74
N THR A 195 -25.43 12.35 -7.93
CA THR A 195 -26.75 12.52 -8.54
C THR A 195 -27.34 11.18 -9.00
N GLU A 196 -28.65 11.16 -9.26
CA GLU A 196 -29.32 9.98 -9.83
C GLU A 196 -28.71 9.53 -11.16
N THR A 197 -28.23 10.44 -12.00
CA THR A 197 -27.56 10.06 -13.27
C THR A 197 -26.21 9.39 -13.03
N GLU A 198 -25.49 9.79 -11.98
CA GLU A 198 -24.18 9.25 -11.65
C GLU A 198 -24.26 7.92 -10.88
N ALA A 199 -25.36 7.65 -10.16
CA ALA A 199 -25.46 6.54 -9.21
C ALA A 199 -26.71 5.64 -9.34
N GLU A 200 -27.69 6.01 -10.16
CA GLU A 200 -28.99 5.32 -10.29
C GLU A 200 -29.63 4.98 -8.94
N PHE A 201 -29.88 3.68 -8.66
CA PHE A 201 -30.54 3.23 -7.43
C PHE A 201 -29.67 3.39 -6.17
N LEU A 202 -28.38 3.71 -6.32
CA LEU A 202 -27.49 4.02 -5.21
C LEU A 202 -27.47 5.51 -4.86
N SER A 203 -28.14 6.36 -5.65
CA SER A 203 -28.23 7.78 -5.35
C SER A 203 -29.03 8.03 -4.07
N ARG A 204 -28.60 9.02 -3.29
CA ARG A 204 -29.32 9.51 -2.12
C ARG A 204 -30.74 9.96 -2.46
N ASP A 205 -31.01 10.40 -3.69
CA ASP A 205 -32.33 10.89 -4.12
C ASP A 205 -33.40 9.77 -4.20
N LYS A 206 -33.01 8.50 -4.07
CA LYS A 206 -33.91 7.34 -4.18
C LYS A 206 -34.73 7.03 -2.94
N GLY A 207 -34.36 7.59 -1.80
CA GLY A 207 -35.01 7.32 -0.53
C GLY A 207 -34.69 8.41 0.49
N ARG A 208 -35.25 8.28 1.69
CA ARG A 208 -34.88 9.17 2.79
C ARG A 208 -33.62 8.66 3.48
N PHE A 209 -32.51 9.39 3.36
CA PHE A 209 -31.24 9.11 4.04
C PHE A 209 -30.77 10.37 4.78
N ASP A 210 -31.63 10.89 5.64
CA ASP A 210 -31.33 12.03 6.50
C ASP A 210 -30.38 11.61 7.64
N SER A 211 -30.33 10.32 7.97
CA SER A 211 -29.40 9.75 8.93
C SER A 211 -27.94 9.75 8.46
N LEU A 212 -27.65 10.04 7.19
CA LEU A 212 -26.30 10.06 6.62
C LEU A 212 -25.92 11.49 6.24
N ILE A 213 -25.00 12.07 6.99
CA ILE A 213 -24.57 13.47 6.86
C ILE A 213 -23.16 13.50 6.27
N LEU A 214 -22.98 14.19 5.15
CA LEU A 214 -21.68 14.38 4.52
C LEU A 214 -21.10 15.75 4.89
N ASP A 215 -19.90 15.75 5.47
CA ASP A 215 -19.02 16.91 5.49
C ASP A 215 -18.33 17.00 4.12
N GLU A 216 -18.78 17.93 3.31
CA GLU A 216 -18.32 18.11 1.92
C GLU A 216 -16.86 18.60 1.83
N ASP A 217 -16.37 19.36 2.80
CA ASP A 217 -15.01 19.90 2.75
C ASP A 217 -13.98 18.89 3.26
N ASN A 218 -14.36 18.00 4.18
CA ASN A 218 -13.45 16.99 4.74
C ASN A 218 -13.70 15.57 4.24
N CYS A 219 -14.73 15.36 3.41
CA CYS A 219 -15.12 14.05 2.88
C CYS A 219 -15.38 13.00 4.00
N VAL A 220 -16.13 13.42 5.02
CA VAL A 220 -16.48 12.57 6.18
C VAL A 220 -17.98 12.31 6.20
N VAL A 221 -18.37 11.04 6.25
CA VAL A 221 -19.77 10.64 6.45
C VAL A 221 -20.01 10.38 7.92
N THR A 222 -21.01 11.02 8.51
CA THR A 222 -21.45 10.81 9.89
C THR A 222 -22.84 10.20 9.91
N TYR A 223 -23.04 9.18 10.74
CA TYR A 223 -24.36 8.60 10.98
C TYR A 223 -25.05 9.26 12.18
N ASP A 224 -26.26 9.77 11.97
CA ASP A 224 -27.15 10.29 13.02
C ASP A 224 -28.29 9.29 13.29
N PRO A 225 -28.25 8.54 14.42
CA PRO A 225 -29.28 7.57 14.75
C PRO A 225 -30.64 8.20 15.03
N SER A 226 -30.74 9.51 15.28
CA SER A 226 -32.02 10.16 15.58
C SER A 226 -32.88 10.40 14.34
N ALA A 227 -32.28 10.36 13.15
CA ALA A 227 -32.96 10.49 11.87
C ALA A 227 -33.29 9.14 11.21
N ASP A 228 -32.74 8.03 11.72
CA ASP A 228 -33.04 6.68 11.23
C ASP A 228 -34.18 6.04 12.03
N ALA A 229 -35.42 6.17 11.52
CA ALA A 229 -36.59 5.63 12.19
C ALA A 229 -36.68 4.09 12.10
N PHE A 230 -36.10 3.51 11.04
CA PHE A 230 -36.03 2.06 10.84
C PHE A 230 -34.92 1.41 11.67
N ALA A 231 -33.81 2.14 11.88
CA ALA A 231 -32.73 1.75 12.79
C ALA A 231 -32.08 0.40 12.45
N SER A 232 -32.16 -0.02 11.18
CA SER A 232 -31.72 -1.31 10.64
C SER A 232 -31.54 -1.22 9.11
N GLY A 233 -31.09 -2.29 8.47
CA GLY A 233 -31.07 -2.44 7.01
C GLY A 233 -29.81 -1.91 6.34
N ILE A 234 -29.86 -1.89 5.01
CA ILE A 234 -28.73 -1.56 4.14
C ILE A 234 -29.01 -0.25 3.42
N LYS A 235 -28.13 0.73 3.59
CA LYS A 235 -28.23 2.07 3.00
C LYS A 235 -27.14 2.26 1.95
N PRO A 236 -27.44 2.78 0.75
CA PRO A 236 -26.41 3.11 -0.23
C PRO A 236 -25.64 4.37 0.19
N LEU A 237 -24.34 4.39 -0.13
CA LEU A 237 -23.50 5.58 -0.07
C LEU A 237 -22.88 5.79 -1.45
N ALA A 238 -23.30 6.86 -2.13
CA ALA A 238 -22.75 7.25 -3.42
C ALA A 238 -22.28 8.71 -3.35
N ILE A 239 -20.95 8.89 -3.37
CA ILE A 239 -20.28 10.19 -3.20
C ILE A 239 -19.43 10.45 -4.44
N GLN A 240 -19.33 11.71 -4.85
CA GLN A 240 -18.35 12.18 -5.82
C GLN A 240 -17.22 12.88 -5.06
N VAL A 241 -15.99 12.42 -5.26
CA VAL A 241 -14.76 13.04 -4.77
C VAL A 241 -14.22 13.91 -5.89
N GLU A 242 -14.25 15.21 -5.68
CA GLU A 242 -14.03 16.22 -6.69
C GLU A 242 -12.73 16.99 -6.45
N ASP A 243 -12.06 17.28 -7.54
CA ASP A 243 -10.75 17.92 -7.60
C ASP A 243 -10.88 19.30 -8.22
N TYR A 244 -10.46 20.30 -7.47
CA TYR A 244 -10.56 21.70 -7.84
C TYR A 244 -9.18 22.33 -7.93
N ALA A 245 -8.90 22.90 -9.10
CA ALA A 245 -7.78 23.79 -9.29
C ALA A 245 -7.82 24.96 -8.27
N PRO A 246 -6.69 25.64 -8.00
CA PRO A 246 -6.65 26.76 -7.06
C PRO A 246 -7.60 27.93 -7.38
N ASP A 247 -8.07 28.04 -8.63
CA ASP A 247 -9.04 29.04 -9.07
C ASP A 247 -10.51 28.61 -8.92
N GLY A 248 -10.76 27.39 -8.43
CA GLY A 248 -12.09 26.81 -8.26
C GLY A 248 -12.63 26.08 -9.48
N THR A 249 -11.83 25.89 -10.54
CA THR A 249 -12.21 25.08 -11.70
C THR A 249 -12.19 23.60 -11.34
N LEU A 250 -13.30 22.89 -11.59
CA LEU A 250 -13.39 21.45 -11.43
C LEU A 250 -12.55 20.73 -12.50
N ARG A 251 -11.58 19.93 -12.08
CA ARG A 251 -10.67 19.13 -12.93
C ARG A 251 -11.14 17.70 -13.08
N SER A 252 -11.67 17.10 -12.02
CA SER A 252 -12.17 15.74 -12.06
C SER A 252 -13.22 15.46 -10.98
N SER A 253 -14.10 14.48 -11.23
CA SER A 253 -15.14 14.01 -10.32
C SER A 253 -15.14 12.48 -10.31
N MET A 254 -14.77 11.90 -9.17
CA MET A 254 -14.53 10.47 -9.02
C MET A 254 -15.58 9.79 -8.12
N PRO A 255 -16.21 8.68 -8.55
CA PRO A 255 -17.22 8.02 -7.75
C PRO A 255 -16.57 7.24 -6.60
N ALA A 256 -17.16 7.38 -5.42
CA ALA A 256 -16.95 6.55 -4.25
C ALA A 256 -18.30 5.95 -3.87
N GLN A 257 -18.54 4.70 -4.28
CA GLN A 257 -19.80 4.00 -4.04
C GLN A 257 -19.59 2.76 -3.19
N PHE A 258 -20.35 2.62 -2.11
CA PHE A 258 -20.35 1.44 -1.25
C PHE A 258 -21.63 1.41 -0.42
N MET A 259 -21.77 0.41 0.44
CA MET A 259 -22.98 0.22 1.25
C MET A 259 -22.68 0.41 2.73
N ALA A 260 -23.67 0.90 3.46
CA ALA A 260 -23.68 0.91 4.91
C ALA A 260 -24.74 -0.06 5.45
N THR A 261 -24.40 -0.85 6.46
CA THR A 261 -25.32 -1.77 7.12
C THR A 261 -25.57 -1.29 8.54
N VAL A 262 -26.81 -0.88 8.84
CA VAL A 262 -27.24 -0.54 10.19
C VAL A 262 -27.75 -1.80 10.88
N TRP A 263 -27.26 -2.06 12.09
CA TRP A 263 -27.60 -3.26 12.82
C TRP A 263 -27.37 -3.12 14.33
N THR A 264 -27.89 -4.07 15.11
CA THR A 264 -27.77 -4.06 16.59
C THR A 264 -26.81 -5.14 17.08
N PRO A 265 -25.67 -4.76 17.69
CA PRO A 265 -24.79 -5.69 18.38
C PRO A 265 -25.48 -6.50 19.48
N SER A 266 -25.13 -7.77 19.53
CA SER A 266 -25.72 -8.72 20.45
C SER A 266 -24.92 -8.76 21.76
N MET A 267 -25.23 -7.86 22.71
CA MET A 267 -24.46 -7.74 23.97
C MET A 267 -24.72 -8.88 24.94
N PRO A 268 -23.71 -9.61 25.46
CA PRO A 268 -23.93 -10.69 26.41
C PRO A 268 -24.79 -10.21 27.59
N ALA A 269 -25.76 -11.01 28.01
CA ALA A 269 -26.61 -10.65 29.13
C ALA A 269 -25.74 -10.43 30.39
N PRO A 270 -25.98 -9.38 31.19
CA PRO A 270 -25.23 -9.18 32.42
C PRO A 270 -25.39 -10.41 33.30
N SER A 271 -24.27 -11.02 33.67
CA SER A 271 -24.25 -12.18 34.55
C SER A 271 -24.94 -11.84 35.87
N LEU A 272 -25.88 -12.66 36.31
CA LEU A 272 -26.48 -12.56 37.64
C LEU A 272 -25.37 -12.50 38.71
N PRO A 273 -25.55 -11.72 39.80
CA PRO A 273 -24.54 -11.62 40.85
C PRO A 273 -24.22 -13.01 41.43
N GLY A 274 -22.97 -13.46 41.31
CA GLY A 274 -22.49 -14.71 41.92
C GLY A 274 -22.05 -15.81 40.93
N VAL A 275 -22.21 -15.61 39.62
CA VAL A 275 -21.60 -16.48 38.60
C VAL A 275 -20.33 -15.79 38.09
N GLY A 276 -19.16 -16.36 38.38
CA GLY A 276 -17.88 -15.81 37.91
C GLY A 276 -17.84 -15.73 36.37
N PRO A 277 -17.06 -14.78 35.80
CA PRO A 277 -16.91 -14.68 34.35
C PRO A 277 -16.31 -15.99 33.84
N THR A 278 -17.05 -16.72 33.01
CA THR A 278 -16.50 -17.88 32.31
C THR A 278 -15.71 -17.36 31.10
N PRO A 279 -14.42 -17.71 30.94
CA PRO A 279 -13.59 -17.25 29.82
C PRO A 279 -14.01 -17.75 28.43
N SER A 280 -15.13 -18.46 28.32
CA SER A 280 -15.57 -19.17 27.11
C SER A 280 -17.06 -18.94 26.76
N GLY A 281 -17.69 -17.92 27.35
CA GLY A 281 -19.14 -17.69 27.28
C GLY A 281 -19.64 -16.77 26.16
N PHE A 282 -18.82 -16.36 25.19
CA PHE A 282 -19.25 -15.49 24.08
C PHE A 282 -20.02 -16.23 22.96
N ALA A 283 -20.19 -17.55 23.09
CA ALA A 283 -21.04 -18.34 22.21
C ALA A 283 -22.53 -18.05 22.50
N ARG A 284 -23.04 -16.94 21.96
CA ARG A 284 -24.44 -16.91 21.54
C ARG A 284 -24.61 -18.10 20.58
N THR A 285 -25.67 -18.89 20.82
CA THR A 285 -26.29 -19.90 19.95
C THR A 285 -25.83 -19.79 18.51
N GLY A 286 -25.50 -20.90 17.81
CA GLY A 286 -24.90 -20.97 16.45
C GLY A 286 -25.61 -20.26 15.28
N GLN A 287 -26.17 -19.08 15.53
CA GLN A 287 -26.76 -18.09 14.67
C GLN A 287 -25.63 -17.18 14.22
N LYS A 288 -25.53 -17.01 12.91
CA LYS A 288 -24.55 -16.14 12.28
C LYS A 288 -24.98 -14.68 12.42
N PHE A 289 -24.02 -13.77 12.50
CA PHE A 289 -24.30 -12.35 12.40
C PHE A 289 -24.76 -12.01 10.98
N PHE A 290 -25.71 -11.08 10.89
CA PHE A 290 -26.32 -10.61 9.64
C PHE A 290 -27.02 -11.72 8.82
N ALA A 291 -27.40 -12.83 9.46
CA ALA A 291 -28.22 -13.86 8.82
C ALA A 291 -29.53 -13.25 8.30
N GLY A 292 -29.91 -13.57 7.06
CA GLY A 292 -31.12 -13.03 6.44
C GLY A 292 -31.00 -11.60 5.89
N LEU A 293 -29.92 -10.87 6.21
CA LEU A 293 -29.81 -9.45 5.84
C LEU A 293 -29.63 -9.25 4.32
N PHE A 294 -29.03 -10.23 3.64
CA PHE A 294 -28.78 -10.23 2.20
C PHE A 294 -29.47 -11.41 1.49
N ASP A 295 -30.40 -12.09 2.17
CA ASP A 295 -31.07 -13.24 1.59
C ASP A 295 -31.97 -12.80 0.44
N GLU A 296 -31.88 -13.56 -0.65
CA GLU A 296 -32.77 -13.46 -1.78
C GLU A 296 -34.15 -13.84 -1.25
N VAL A 297 -35.09 -12.90 -1.22
CA VAL A 297 -36.48 -13.21 -0.95
C VAL A 297 -36.96 -14.05 -2.12
N ASP A 298 -36.77 -15.36 -2.03
CA ASP A 298 -37.40 -16.34 -2.90
C ASP A 298 -38.90 -16.05 -2.84
N GLY A 299 -39.47 -15.72 -4.00
CA GLY A 299 -40.87 -15.36 -4.11
C GLY A 299 -41.77 -16.43 -3.46
N ASP A 300 -42.79 -15.92 -2.76
CA ASP A 300 -43.98 -16.61 -2.26
C ASP A 300 -44.06 -16.95 -0.76
N ASP A 301 -43.06 -16.56 0.03
CA ASP A 301 -43.17 -16.64 1.48
C ASP A 301 -43.14 -15.22 2.06
N HIS A 302 -44.33 -14.69 2.38
CA HIS A 302 -44.45 -13.63 3.38
C HIS A 302 -43.89 -14.16 4.71
N PHE A 303 -42.57 -14.16 4.87
CA PHE A 303 -41.95 -14.15 6.17
C PHE A 303 -42.23 -12.77 6.75
N ASP A 304 -43.38 -12.68 7.42
CA ASP A 304 -43.53 -11.75 8.54
C ASP A 304 -42.32 -12.00 9.43
N PHE A 305 -41.32 -11.12 9.34
CA PHE A 305 -40.23 -11.03 10.30
C PHE A 305 -40.89 -10.59 11.61
N ASP A 306 -41.52 -11.52 12.31
CA ASP A 306 -41.93 -11.41 13.71
C ASP A 306 -40.64 -11.48 14.54
N PHE A 307 -39.79 -10.45 14.38
CA PHE A 307 -39.10 -9.96 15.55
C PHE A 307 -40.23 -9.52 16.47
N GLY A 308 -40.54 -10.36 17.47
CA GLY A 308 -41.41 -10.00 18.57
C GLY A 308 -40.84 -8.80 19.32
N HIS A 309 -40.94 -7.63 18.71
CA HIS A 309 -40.77 -6.35 19.32
C HIS A 309 -42.17 -5.98 19.79
N GLU A 310 -42.38 -6.13 21.10
CA GLU A 310 -43.41 -5.35 21.77
C GLU A 310 -43.30 -3.90 21.28
N GLU A 311 -44.33 -3.44 20.58
CA GLU A 311 -44.55 -2.04 20.21
C GLU A 311 -44.62 -1.20 21.49
N SER A 312 -43.47 -0.89 22.08
CA SER A 312 -43.38 0.17 23.06
C SER A 312 -43.27 1.47 22.27
N HIS A 313 -44.41 2.15 22.11
CA HIS A 313 -44.44 3.54 21.69
C HIS A 313 -43.50 4.36 22.59
N TYR A 314 -42.31 4.69 22.08
CA TYR A 314 -41.33 5.53 22.78
C TYR A 314 -41.82 6.97 22.79
N ARG A 315 -42.66 7.30 23.78
CA ARG A 315 -42.89 8.68 24.22
C ARG A 315 -41.65 9.17 24.97
N GLY A 316 -40.83 9.98 24.32
CA GLY A 316 -40.07 11.09 24.93
C GLY A 316 -39.22 10.79 26.18
N ARG A 317 -38.56 9.64 26.26
CA ARG A 317 -37.52 9.38 27.27
C ARG A 317 -36.18 9.75 26.65
N ARG A 318 -35.35 10.57 27.31
CA ARG A 318 -33.95 10.81 26.90
C ARG A 318 -33.31 9.43 26.67
N GLN A 319 -33.07 9.05 25.42
CA GLN A 319 -32.47 7.76 25.10
C GLN A 319 -31.08 7.74 25.75
N ALA A 320 -30.90 6.85 26.72
CA ALA A 320 -29.56 6.51 27.17
C ALA A 320 -28.84 5.88 25.98
N VAL A 321 -27.57 6.25 25.77
CA VAL A 321 -26.71 5.61 24.78
C VAL A 321 -26.72 4.10 25.02
N PRO A 322 -27.00 3.25 24.01
CA PRO A 322 -27.05 1.80 24.20
C PRO A 322 -25.74 1.23 24.74
N ASP A 323 -25.83 0.16 25.53
CA ASP A 323 -24.66 -0.47 26.16
C ASP A 323 -23.59 -0.91 25.14
N HIS A 324 -24.02 -1.34 23.94
CA HIS A 324 -23.10 -1.74 22.87
C HIS A 324 -22.27 -0.61 22.28
N CYS A 325 -22.61 0.64 22.53
CA CYS A 325 -21.85 1.80 22.06
C CYS A 325 -20.64 2.13 22.97
N THR A 326 -20.44 1.39 24.06
CA THR A 326 -19.34 1.62 25.01
C THR A 326 -18.26 0.55 24.85
N GLY A 327 -17.00 0.91 25.08
CA GLY A 327 -15.88 -0.05 24.99
C GLY A 327 -15.69 -0.63 23.58
N LEU A 328 -15.90 0.22 22.56
CA LEU A 328 -15.70 -0.17 21.16
C LEU A 328 -14.25 -0.61 20.93
N PRO A 329 -14.00 -1.48 19.93
CA PRO A 329 -12.64 -1.82 19.55
C PRO A 329 -11.84 -0.58 19.17
N THR A 330 -10.58 -0.54 19.55
CA THR A 330 -9.66 0.54 19.22
C THR A 330 -8.30 -0.03 18.84
N PHE A 331 -7.60 0.68 17.95
CA PHE A 331 -6.21 0.37 17.62
C PHE A 331 -5.28 1.00 18.66
N THR A 332 -4.35 0.22 19.20
CA THR A 332 -3.46 0.64 20.29
C THR A 332 -2.00 0.26 20.02
N GLY A 333 -1.13 0.44 21.02
CA GLY A 333 0.27 0.02 20.96
C GLY A 333 1.07 0.71 19.85
N SER A 334 1.79 -0.10 19.07
CA SER A 334 2.62 0.38 17.94
C SER A 334 1.83 0.54 16.64
N THR A 335 0.50 0.44 16.67
CA THR A 335 -0.33 0.71 15.49
C THR A 335 -0.12 2.16 15.05
N PRO A 336 0.15 2.43 13.78
CA PRO A 336 0.29 3.80 13.31
C PRO A 336 -0.98 4.61 13.55
N ALA A 337 -0.79 5.90 13.79
CA ALA A 337 -1.89 6.84 13.84
C ALA A 337 -2.60 6.94 12.49
N ASN A 338 -3.90 7.22 12.51
CA ASN A 338 -4.66 7.54 11.31
C ASN A 338 -4.03 8.75 10.58
N GLY A 339 -3.83 8.63 9.27
CA GLY A 339 -3.14 9.62 8.43
C GLY A 339 -1.61 9.56 8.49
N ALA A 340 -1.00 8.60 9.19
CA ALA A 340 0.46 8.49 9.24
C ALA A 340 1.08 8.24 7.86
N ILE A 341 2.25 8.83 7.61
CA ILE A 341 3.02 8.63 6.38
C ILE A 341 4.23 7.75 6.70
N ILE A 342 4.38 6.65 5.97
CA ILE A 342 5.42 5.63 6.14
C ILE A 342 6.22 5.54 4.85
N ASN A 343 7.52 5.81 4.90
CA ASN A 343 8.42 5.60 3.76
C ASN A 343 8.82 4.13 3.68
N VAL A 344 8.62 3.51 2.52
CA VAL A 344 8.86 2.09 2.28
C VAL A 344 9.99 1.96 1.26
N SER A 345 11.18 1.58 1.73
CA SER A 345 12.33 1.24 0.88
C SER A 345 12.56 -0.28 0.94
N GLY A 346 12.29 -0.99 -0.16
CA GLY A 346 12.33 -2.45 -0.17
C GLY A 346 11.10 -3.06 0.52
N SER A 347 11.29 -4.12 1.32
CA SER A 347 10.17 -4.76 2.03
C SER A 347 9.85 -4.06 3.35
N MET A 348 8.57 -3.92 3.66
CA MET A 348 8.08 -3.40 4.94
C MET A 348 7.29 -4.45 5.72
N THR A 349 7.28 -4.26 7.04
CA THR A 349 6.42 -4.96 8.00
C THR A 349 5.74 -3.91 8.88
N LEU A 350 4.43 -4.06 9.08
CA LEU A 350 3.64 -3.14 9.91
C LEU A 350 2.66 -3.91 10.78
N ASP A 351 2.65 -3.58 12.07
CA ASP A 351 1.80 -4.23 13.06
C ASP A 351 0.59 -3.37 13.42
N PHE A 352 -0.57 -4.02 13.55
CA PHE A 352 -1.82 -3.47 14.03
C PHE A 352 -2.23 -4.26 15.27
N PHE A 353 -2.39 -3.56 16.39
CA PHE A 353 -2.86 -4.09 17.66
C PHE A 353 -4.24 -3.54 17.94
N ALA A 354 -5.21 -4.41 18.22
CA ALA A 354 -6.56 -4.00 18.55
C ALA A 354 -7.03 -4.62 19.87
N GLU A 355 -7.70 -3.81 20.67
CA GLU A 355 -8.31 -4.19 21.94
C GLU A 355 -9.71 -3.59 22.06
N TYR A 356 -10.54 -4.16 22.93
CA TYR A 356 -11.86 -3.65 23.26
C TYR A 356 -12.18 -3.82 24.74
N ASP A 357 -13.07 -2.99 25.26
CA ASP A 357 -13.56 -3.11 26.61
C ASP A 357 -14.96 -3.73 26.64
N ALA A 358 -15.17 -4.67 27.56
CA ALA A 358 -16.47 -5.24 27.85
C ALA A 358 -16.57 -5.55 29.34
N ASN A 359 -17.69 -5.19 29.98
CA ASN A 359 -17.95 -5.50 31.39
C ASN A 359 -16.83 -5.03 32.36
N GLY A 360 -16.15 -3.93 32.04
CA GLY A 360 -15.08 -3.36 32.87
C GLY A 360 -13.71 -4.06 32.74
N SER A 361 -13.53 -4.93 31.75
CA SER A 361 -12.27 -5.59 31.43
C SER A 361 -11.89 -5.34 29.97
N THR A 362 -10.59 -5.27 29.70
CA THR A 362 -10.01 -5.15 28.36
C THR A 362 -9.70 -6.53 27.77
N PHE A 363 -10.02 -6.72 26.49
CA PHE A 363 -9.87 -7.95 25.74
C PHE A 363 -9.16 -7.69 24.42
N VAL A 364 -8.45 -8.71 23.90
CA VAL A 364 -7.67 -8.64 22.65
C VAL A 364 -8.07 -9.73 21.66
N ASP A 365 -9.14 -10.48 21.94
CA ASP A 365 -9.60 -11.62 21.15
C ASP A 365 -10.49 -11.21 19.97
N MET A 366 -10.03 -10.26 19.16
CA MET A 366 -10.71 -9.80 17.94
C MET A 366 -11.24 -10.96 17.08
N ASP A 367 -12.42 -10.81 16.50
CA ASP A 367 -12.95 -11.75 15.52
C ASP A 367 -12.15 -11.68 14.22
N ARG A 368 -11.90 -10.46 13.73
CA ARG A 368 -11.08 -10.18 12.55
C ARG A 368 -10.60 -8.73 12.52
N ILE A 369 -9.56 -8.49 11.72
CA ILE A 369 -9.19 -7.15 11.24
C ILE A 369 -9.27 -7.20 9.72
N ILE A 370 -10.01 -6.27 9.14
CA ILE A 370 -10.19 -6.16 7.70
C ILE A 370 -9.19 -5.13 7.18
N PHE A 371 -8.41 -5.51 6.17
CA PHE A 371 -7.39 -4.67 5.57
C PHE A 371 -7.72 -4.36 4.11
N SER A 372 -7.51 -3.11 3.73
CA SER A 372 -7.53 -2.66 2.33
C SER A 372 -6.18 -2.02 2.02
N GLY A 373 -5.34 -2.71 1.25
CA GLY A 373 -3.95 -2.32 1.01
C GLY A 373 -3.50 -2.43 -0.46
N PRO A 374 -2.24 -2.08 -0.77
CA PRO A 374 -1.67 -2.19 -2.11
C PRO A 374 -1.59 -3.65 -2.61
N THR A 375 -1.57 -3.85 -3.93
CA THR A 375 -1.50 -5.18 -4.55
C THR A 375 -0.21 -5.85 -4.15
N GLY A 376 -0.29 -7.13 -3.79
CA GLY A 376 0.83 -7.90 -3.26
C GLY A 376 1.11 -7.70 -1.78
N MET A 377 0.35 -6.84 -1.08
CA MET A 377 0.38 -6.81 0.38
C MET A 377 -0.31 -8.05 0.97
N SER A 378 0.27 -8.60 2.03
CA SER A 378 -0.28 -9.73 2.76
C SER A 378 -0.32 -9.42 4.25
N CYS A 379 -1.48 -9.60 4.88
CA CYS A 379 -1.67 -9.44 6.32
C CYS A 379 -2.10 -10.78 6.92
N ASN A 380 -1.52 -11.15 8.06
CA ASN A 380 -1.92 -12.39 8.74
C ASN A 380 -3.26 -12.20 9.48
N ILE A 381 -3.91 -13.32 9.80
CA ILE A 381 -5.10 -13.33 10.66
C ILE A 381 -4.70 -12.81 12.05
N VAL A 382 -5.56 -11.99 12.65
CA VAL A 382 -5.35 -11.46 14.00
C VAL A 382 -5.12 -12.58 15.02
N ASP A 383 -4.03 -12.49 15.77
CA ASP A 383 -3.74 -13.38 16.88
C ASP A 383 -4.61 -12.99 18.07
N LYS A 384 -5.61 -13.84 18.37
CA LYS A 384 -6.58 -13.60 19.44
C LYS A 384 -5.97 -13.56 20.85
N SER A 385 -4.72 -13.96 21.03
CA SER A 385 -4.02 -13.89 22.32
C SER A 385 -3.31 -12.56 22.55
N THR A 386 -2.99 -11.83 21.47
CA THR A 386 -2.24 -10.57 21.50
C THR A 386 -2.99 -9.38 20.89
N GLY A 387 -4.04 -9.63 20.11
CA GLY A 387 -4.75 -8.62 19.33
C GLY A 387 -3.96 -8.13 18.11
N GLN A 388 -2.85 -8.80 17.77
CA GLN A 388 -1.92 -8.36 16.74
C GLN A 388 -2.24 -8.97 15.37
N SER A 389 -2.21 -8.14 14.33
CA SER A 389 -2.04 -8.55 12.94
C SER A 389 -0.86 -7.79 12.32
N THR A 390 -0.12 -8.47 11.46
CA THR A 390 1.10 -8.00 10.81
C THR A 390 0.90 -8.04 9.30
N CYS A 391 1.04 -6.88 8.67
CA CYS A 391 1.04 -6.69 7.23
C CYS A 391 2.46 -6.62 6.68
N THR A 392 2.69 -7.26 5.55
CA THR A 392 3.96 -7.24 4.82
C THR A 392 3.73 -6.84 3.38
N TRP A 393 4.64 -6.03 2.84
CA TRP A 393 4.55 -5.57 1.46
C TRP A 393 5.92 -5.23 0.89
N THR A 394 6.13 -5.60 -0.37
CA THR A 394 7.30 -5.20 -1.16
C THR A 394 6.78 -4.53 -2.43
N PRO A 395 7.00 -3.21 -2.60
CA PRO A 395 6.50 -2.50 -3.77
C PRO A 395 7.23 -2.96 -5.03
N THR A 396 6.46 -3.13 -6.11
CA THR A 396 6.99 -3.35 -7.45
C THR A 396 7.54 -2.05 -8.06
N VAL A 397 8.28 -2.15 -9.17
CA VAL A 397 8.82 -0.97 -9.88
C VAL A 397 7.71 0.01 -10.29
N SER A 398 6.56 -0.49 -10.75
CA SER A 398 5.41 0.35 -11.09
C SER A 398 4.79 1.02 -9.86
N GLN A 399 4.72 0.32 -8.72
CA GLN A 399 4.24 0.90 -7.47
C GLN A 399 5.20 1.96 -6.92
N ILE A 400 6.51 1.79 -7.07
CA ILE A 400 7.50 2.83 -6.75
C ILE A 400 7.30 4.05 -7.64
N ALA A 401 7.07 3.86 -8.94
CA ALA A 401 6.79 4.95 -9.87
C ALA A 401 5.48 5.69 -9.54
N ALA A 402 4.46 4.98 -9.04
CA ALA A 402 3.21 5.56 -8.58
C ALA A 402 3.37 6.36 -7.25
N GLY A 403 4.46 6.13 -6.50
CA GLY A 403 4.82 6.89 -5.32
C GLY A 403 4.01 6.56 -4.06
N SER A 404 2.72 6.91 -4.03
CA SER A 404 1.87 6.83 -2.83
C SER A 404 0.83 5.71 -2.92
N HIS A 405 0.66 4.96 -1.83
CA HIS A 405 -0.33 3.89 -1.68
C HIS A 405 -0.99 3.98 -0.32
N ASP A 406 -2.24 3.54 -0.19
CA ASP A 406 -2.95 3.55 1.10
C ASP A 406 -3.09 2.14 1.68
N LEU A 407 -2.98 2.04 3.00
CA LEU A 407 -3.34 0.86 3.78
C LEU A 407 -4.32 1.28 4.87
N CYS A 408 -5.54 0.72 4.82
CA CYS A 408 -6.58 0.95 5.81
C CYS A 408 -6.92 -0.32 6.58
N ALA A 409 -7.27 -0.17 7.85
CA ALA A 409 -7.68 -1.27 8.74
C ALA A 409 -8.94 -0.92 9.55
N ILE A 410 -9.79 -1.92 9.78
CA ILE A 410 -10.94 -1.87 10.69
C ILE A 410 -10.96 -3.16 11.52
N ALA A 411 -10.97 -3.04 12.85
CA ALA A 411 -11.03 -4.18 13.75
C ALA A 411 -12.47 -4.49 14.15
N TYR A 412 -12.81 -5.79 14.25
CA TYR A 412 -14.11 -6.28 14.69
C TYR A 412 -13.93 -7.22 15.88
N ASP A 413 -14.64 -6.96 16.97
CA ASP A 413 -14.63 -7.84 18.15
C ASP A 413 -15.58 -9.04 17.99
N PRO A 414 -15.59 -10.00 18.94
CA PRO A 414 -16.51 -11.13 18.93
C PRO A 414 -18.00 -10.77 18.95
N MET A 415 -18.34 -9.54 19.36
CA MET A 415 -19.71 -9.02 19.34
C MET A 415 -20.02 -8.29 18.02
N GLN A 416 -19.10 -8.30 17.04
CA GLN A 416 -19.15 -7.62 15.75
C GLN A 416 -19.17 -6.09 15.81
N ARG A 417 -18.86 -5.50 16.96
CA ARG A 417 -18.63 -4.06 17.06
C ARG A 417 -17.34 -3.72 16.32
N ASN A 418 -17.27 -2.56 15.70
CA ASN A 418 -16.12 -2.14 14.91
C ASN A 418 -15.37 -0.96 15.52
N SER A 419 -14.08 -0.89 15.23
CA SER A 419 -13.26 0.28 15.50
C SER A 419 -13.55 1.40 14.52
N GLU A 420 -13.06 2.60 14.83
CA GLU A 420 -12.82 3.60 13.79
C GLU A 420 -11.83 3.04 12.76
N ARG A 421 -11.98 3.49 11.50
CA ARG A 421 -11.09 3.12 10.41
C ARG A 421 -9.77 3.89 10.52
N VAL A 422 -8.66 3.17 10.53
CA VAL A 422 -7.31 3.76 10.50
C VAL A 422 -6.72 3.55 9.11
N CYS A 423 -6.32 4.64 8.45
CA CYS A 423 -5.65 4.61 7.16
C CYS A 423 -4.26 5.23 7.28
N VAL A 424 -3.24 4.58 6.69
CA VAL A 424 -1.88 5.10 6.58
C VAL A 424 -1.49 5.23 5.11
N LYS A 425 -0.60 6.18 4.85
CA LYS A 425 -0.02 6.42 3.54
C LYS A 425 1.37 5.80 3.46
N LEU A 426 1.59 4.96 2.46
CA LEU A 426 2.84 4.27 2.17
C LEU A 426 3.49 4.95 0.97
N ILE A 427 4.65 5.56 1.18
CA ILE A 427 5.45 6.15 0.11
C ILE A 427 6.48 5.12 -0.34
N ALA A 428 6.19 4.45 -1.45
CA ALA A 428 7.08 3.48 -2.05
C ALA A 428 8.28 4.18 -2.66
N GLN A 429 9.47 3.73 -2.28
CA GLN A 429 10.74 4.24 -2.77
C GLN A 429 11.60 3.08 -3.26
N ALA A 430 12.47 3.37 -4.21
CA ALA A 430 13.47 2.41 -4.62
C ALA A 430 14.31 2.01 -3.40
N ALA A 431 14.48 0.70 -3.20
CA ALA A 431 15.27 0.19 -2.10
C ALA A 431 16.66 0.81 -2.14
N LYS A 432 17.21 1.17 -0.97
CA LYS A 432 18.58 1.64 -0.86
C LYS A 432 19.46 0.52 -0.36
N VAL A 433 20.65 0.42 -0.93
CA VAL A 433 21.63 -0.62 -0.60
C VAL A 433 23.03 -0.02 -0.49
N ASN A 434 23.96 -0.81 0.02
CA ASN A 434 25.36 -0.45 0.18
C ASN A 434 26.24 -1.66 -0.18
N VAL A 435 27.55 -1.58 0.11
CA VAL A 435 28.52 -2.65 -0.16
C VAL A 435 28.10 -4.03 0.35
N ASP A 436 27.41 -4.12 1.49
CA ASP A 436 26.98 -5.41 2.05
C ASP A 436 25.98 -6.12 1.13
N TRP A 437 25.15 -5.39 0.40
CA TRP A 437 24.23 -5.99 -0.57
C TRP A 437 24.97 -6.68 -1.71
N TRP A 438 26.01 -6.04 -2.26
CA TRP A 438 26.84 -6.65 -3.31
C TRP A 438 27.60 -7.86 -2.80
N LEU A 439 28.13 -7.82 -1.57
CA LEU A 439 28.78 -8.97 -0.95
C LEU A 439 27.79 -10.12 -0.74
N ASN A 440 26.60 -9.85 -0.20
CA ASN A 440 25.56 -10.88 -0.05
C ASN A 440 25.04 -11.42 -1.40
N SER A 441 25.12 -10.63 -2.48
CA SER A 441 24.59 -11.03 -3.79
C SER A 441 25.60 -11.77 -4.67
N LEU A 442 26.89 -11.40 -4.61
CA LEU A 442 27.94 -11.94 -5.49
C LEU A 442 29.01 -12.73 -4.76
N ALA A 443 29.30 -12.40 -3.50
CA ALA A 443 30.44 -12.92 -2.74
C ALA A 443 30.03 -13.32 -1.32
N THR A 444 29.03 -14.21 -1.20
CA THR A 444 28.37 -14.56 0.07
C THR A 444 29.34 -15.00 1.18
N ASP A 445 30.44 -15.67 0.81
CA ASP A 445 31.48 -16.12 1.75
C ASP A 445 32.25 -14.96 2.40
N PHE A 446 32.14 -13.75 1.85
CA PHE A 446 32.75 -12.51 2.33
C PHE A 446 31.74 -11.54 2.97
N ALA A 447 30.46 -11.90 3.04
CA ALA A 447 29.43 -11.04 3.64
C ALA A 447 29.52 -10.99 5.18
N GLY A 448 28.82 -10.02 5.77
CA GLY A 448 28.83 -9.79 7.22
C GLY A 448 30.24 -9.46 7.74
N ASN A 449 30.64 -10.07 8.84
CA ASN A 449 31.90 -9.74 9.52
C ASN A 449 33.14 -10.42 8.93
N ALA A 450 33.02 -11.10 7.79
CA ALA A 450 34.11 -11.89 7.21
C ALA A 450 35.32 -11.04 6.78
N LEU A 451 35.09 -9.75 6.50
CA LEU A 451 36.10 -8.77 6.10
C LEU A 451 36.55 -7.84 7.25
N THR A 452 36.03 -8.05 8.46
CA THR A 452 36.38 -7.22 9.61
C THR A 452 37.86 -7.33 9.92
N ASP A 453 38.55 -6.19 9.87
CA ASP A 453 40.00 -6.08 10.07
C ASP A 453 40.83 -7.09 9.26
N TYR A 454 40.38 -7.37 8.03
CA TYR A 454 41.03 -8.32 7.15
C TYR A 454 42.41 -7.82 6.67
N GLY A 455 43.46 -8.60 6.94
CA GLY A 455 44.82 -8.30 6.53
C GLY A 455 45.33 -6.93 7.00
N CYS A 456 46.05 -6.24 6.13
CA CYS A 456 46.70 -4.98 6.43
C CYS A 456 45.91 -3.74 6.00
N THR A 457 44.94 -3.87 5.10
CA THR A 457 44.16 -2.76 4.56
C THR A 457 42.70 -2.79 4.99
N GLY A 458 42.10 -3.95 5.23
CA GLY A 458 40.78 -4.07 5.85
C GLY A 458 40.81 -3.50 7.26
N ARG A 459 39.88 -2.58 7.57
CA ARG A 459 39.75 -1.95 8.90
C ARG A 459 38.30 -1.76 9.25
N GLY A 460 37.92 -2.14 10.47
CA GLY A 460 36.52 -2.21 10.84
C GLY A 460 35.73 -3.04 9.84
N LEU A 461 34.45 -2.72 9.67
CA LEU A 461 33.59 -3.31 8.64
C LEU A 461 33.72 -2.50 7.35
N LEU A 462 34.87 -2.62 6.68
CA LEU A 462 35.20 -1.87 5.44
C LEU A 462 35.15 -0.34 5.62
N GLU A 463 35.99 0.22 6.47
CA GLU A 463 36.08 1.68 6.68
C GLU A 463 37.02 2.33 5.64
N PRO A 464 36.51 3.08 4.63
CA PRO A 464 37.32 3.51 3.50
C PRO A 464 38.36 4.56 3.89
N PHE A 465 38.11 5.42 4.88
CA PHE A 465 39.06 6.46 5.32
C PHE A 465 39.96 6.03 6.48
N ALA A 466 39.80 4.82 7.00
CA ALA A 466 40.75 4.27 7.97
C ALA A 466 42.10 3.97 7.29
N HIS A 467 43.19 4.40 7.93
CA HIS A 467 44.56 4.15 7.45
C HIS A 467 44.85 2.66 7.28
N ASN A 468 45.56 2.33 6.21
CA ASN A 468 46.15 1.00 6.05
C ASN A 468 47.32 0.85 7.04
N ASN A 469 47.45 -0.33 7.66
CA ASN A 469 48.55 -0.59 8.60
C ASN A 469 49.83 -1.07 7.90
N GLY A 470 49.74 -1.47 6.63
CA GLY A 470 50.88 -1.86 5.81
C GLY A 470 50.48 -2.23 4.39
N ARG A 471 51.36 -2.99 3.72
CA ARG A 471 51.12 -3.54 2.38
C ARG A 471 50.08 -4.66 2.42
N PRO A 472 49.26 -4.83 1.36
CA PRO A 472 48.34 -5.95 1.25
C PRO A 472 49.04 -7.31 1.44
N VAL A 473 48.42 -8.22 2.19
CA VAL A 473 49.00 -9.55 2.48
C VAL A 473 48.58 -10.64 1.50
N ASP A 474 47.45 -10.46 0.82
CA ASP A 474 46.92 -11.38 -0.20
C ASP A 474 46.02 -10.65 -1.22
N GLU A 475 45.34 -11.41 -2.08
CA GLU A 475 44.46 -10.88 -3.14
C GLU A 475 43.19 -10.23 -2.59
N VAL A 476 42.64 -10.74 -1.48
CA VAL A 476 41.47 -10.16 -0.80
C VAL A 476 41.83 -8.80 -0.22
N ASP A 477 42.95 -8.72 0.50
CA ASP A 477 43.45 -7.47 1.08
C ASP A 477 43.85 -6.46 -0.02
N LEU A 478 44.33 -6.94 -1.17
CA LEU A 478 44.60 -6.08 -2.33
C LEU A 478 43.29 -5.51 -2.92
N ALA A 479 42.23 -6.33 -3.02
CA ALA A 479 40.93 -5.92 -3.50
C ALA A 479 40.30 -4.85 -2.58
N ILE A 480 40.34 -5.06 -1.26
CA ILE A 480 39.88 -4.07 -0.27
C ILE A 480 40.64 -2.76 -0.42
N ASN A 481 41.97 -2.81 -0.57
CA ASN A 481 42.77 -1.61 -0.79
C ASN A 481 42.37 -0.86 -2.06
N GLY A 482 42.11 -1.58 -3.16
CA GLY A 482 41.60 -1.00 -4.41
C GLY A 482 40.25 -0.32 -4.21
N TRP A 483 39.33 -1.00 -3.53
CA TRP A 483 38.02 -0.46 -3.17
C TRP A 483 38.10 0.82 -2.33
N LYS A 484 38.91 0.84 -1.27
CA LYS A 484 39.11 2.04 -0.43
C LYS A 484 39.55 3.24 -1.26
N LYS A 485 40.48 3.01 -2.20
CA LYS A 485 40.98 4.05 -3.10
C LYS A 485 39.91 4.56 -4.05
N CYS A 486 39.09 3.65 -4.58
CA CYS A 486 37.94 3.98 -5.42
C CYS A 486 36.99 4.91 -4.66
N ILE A 487 36.53 4.51 -3.47
CA ILE A 487 35.62 5.31 -2.62
C ILE A 487 36.22 6.68 -2.26
N ARG A 488 37.49 6.73 -1.86
CA ARG A 488 38.19 7.98 -1.53
C ARG A 488 38.20 8.94 -2.72
N CYS A 489 38.50 8.43 -3.91
CA CYS A 489 38.48 9.24 -5.13
C CYS A 489 37.07 9.70 -5.51
N SER A 490 36.07 8.83 -5.39
CA SER A 490 34.66 9.20 -5.62
C SER A 490 34.22 10.34 -4.71
N VAL A 491 34.56 10.27 -3.42
CA VAL A 491 34.26 11.34 -2.45
C VAL A 491 35.03 12.62 -2.77
N ASP A 492 36.33 12.53 -3.02
CA ASP A 492 37.16 13.72 -3.27
C ASP A 492 36.75 14.45 -4.56
N ALA A 493 36.40 13.70 -5.61
CA ALA A 493 36.01 14.27 -6.90
C ALA A 493 34.56 14.78 -6.92
N LEU A 494 33.62 14.09 -6.28
CA LEU A 494 32.18 14.34 -6.45
C LEU A 494 31.50 14.90 -5.19
N LYS A 495 32.05 14.68 -3.99
CA LYS A 495 31.53 15.22 -2.71
C LYS A 495 32.63 15.68 -1.74
N PRO A 496 33.51 16.62 -2.12
CA PRO A 496 34.64 17.03 -1.28
C PRO A 496 34.26 17.72 0.05
N GLY A 497 32.99 18.06 0.28
CA GLY A 497 32.50 18.71 1.51
C GLY A 497 31.74 17.79 2.46
N THR A 498 31.64 16.49 2.17
CA THR A 498 30.85 15.57 2.99
C THR A 498 31.56 15.21 4.30
N GLY A 499 30.79 15.11 5.39
CA GLY A 499 31.28 14.64 6.69
C GLY A 499 31.07 13.14 6.92
N GLN A 500 30.36 12.46 6.02
CA GLN A 500 30.12 11.02 6.11
C GLN A 500 31.37 10.25 5.68
N THR A 501 31.78 9.26 6.48
CA THR A 501 33.04 8.53 6.30
C THR A 501 32.86 7.08 5.84
N SER A 502 31.65 6.53 5.92
CA SER A 502 31.33 5.14 5.55
C SER A 502 29.83 4.97 5.35
N PHE A 503 29.41 3.74 4.99
CA PHE A 503 28.00 3.35 4.80
C PHE A 503 27.24 4.23 3.81
N TRP A 504 27.82 4.44 2.64
CA TRP A 504 27.15 5.12 1.54
C TRP A 504 26.04 4.24 0.98
N GLU A 505 24.85 4.81 0.89
CA GLU A 505 23.67 4.13 0.35
C GLU A 505 23.29 4.72 -1.00
N TYR A 506 22.91 3.85 -1.92
CA TYR A 506 22.47 4.20 -3.28
C TYR A 506 21.30 3.30 -3.68
N THR A 507 20.60 3.65 -4.76
CA THR A 507 19.45 2.87 -5.22
C THR A 507 19.88 1.44 -5.58
N GLN A 508 19.07 0.47 -5.18
CA GLN A 508 19.30 -0.95 -5.41
C GLN A 508 19.49 -1.22 -6.90
N PRO A 509 20.63 -1.80 -7.29
CA PRO A 509 20.93 -2.17 -8.66
C PRO A 509 19.88 -3.12 -9.25
N THR A 510 19.55 -2.95 -10.53
CA THR A 510 18.75 -3.92 -11.28
C THR A 510 19.67 -4.95 -11.92
N GLY A 511 19.71 -6.16 -11.36
CA GLY A 511 20.65 -7.20 -11.80
C GLY A 511 22.10 -6.84 -11.46
N SER A 512 22.97 -6.76 -12.46
CA SER A 512 24.40 -6.43 -12.30
C SER A 512 24.75 -4.99 -12.70
N THR A 513 23.75 -4.13 -12.92
CA THR A 513 23.96 -2.76 -13.43
C THR A 513 23.71 -1.73 -12.33
N CYS A 514 24.70 -0.89 -12.06
CA CYS A 514 24.52 0.32 -11.27
C CYS A 514 23.82 1.36 -12.14
N ASP A 515 22.53 1.60 -11.90
CA ASP A 515 21.74 2.58 -12.63
C ASP A 515 21.29 3.66 -11.65
N ASN A 516 22.17 4.63 -11.41
CA ASN A 516 21.92 5.77 -10.52
C ASN A 516 22.03 7.06 -11.34
N SER A 517 21.03 7.94 -11.19
CA SER A 517 21.03 9.26 -11.83
C SER A 517 22.01 10.24 -11.18
N ASP A 518 22.32 10.05 -9.90
CA ASP A 518 23.35 10.80 -9.18
C ASP A 518 24.76 10.22 -9.49
N PRO A 519 25.69 11.02 -10.01
CA PRO A 519 27.03 10.54 -10.36
C PRO A 519 27.85 10.00 -9.19
N PHE A 520 27.62 10.51 -7.97
CA PHE A 520 28.31 10.02 -6.77
C PHE A 520 27.78 8.64 -6.39
N ASP A 521 26.46 8.46 -6.36
CA ASP A 521 25.84 7.16 -6.08
C ASP A 521 26.22 6.10 -7.12
N LEU A 522 26.31 6.48 -8.41
CA LEU A 522 26.85 5.61 -9.46
C LEU A 522 28.30 5.19 -9.18
N ALA A 523 29.16 6.15 -8.84
CA ALA A 523 30.57 5.89 -8.57
C ALA A 523 30.77 4.95 -7.38
N ILE A 524 30.03 5.17 -6.28
CA ILE A 524 30.08 4.30 -5.10
C ILE A 524 29.57 2.88 -5.46
N CYS A 525 28.43 2.77 -6.13
CA CYS A 525 27.88 1.49 -6.54
C CYS A 525 28.87 0.66 -7.38
N GLU A 526 29.52 1.29 -8.37
CA GLU A 526 30.49 0.59 -9.22
C GLU A 526 31.78 0.24 -8.46
N CYS A 527 32.21 1.04 -7.46
CA CYS A 527 33.30 0.65 -6.56
C CYS A 527 32.94 -0.62 -5.76
N ASP A 528 31.75 -0.66 -5.16
CA ASP A 528 31.28 -1.78 -4.33
C ASP A 528 31.09 -3.05 -5.16
N LYS A 529 30.48 -2.92 -6.36
CA LYS A 529 30.33 -4.01 -7.33
C LYS A 529 31.67 -4.57 -7.78
N ALA A 530 32.65 -3.70 -8.07
CA ALA A 530 33.99 -4.13 -8.46
C ALA A 530 34.67 -4.94 -7.35
N LEU A 531 34.54 -4.51 -6.08
CA LEU A 531 35.02 -5.29 -4.94
C LEU A 531 34.37 -6.67 -4.90
N ALA A 532 33.03 -6.73 -4.89
CA ALA A 532 32.31 -7.98 -4.78
C ALA A 532 32.60 -8.95 -5.94
N THR A 533 32.76 -8.43 -7.16
CA THR A 533 33.14 -9.22 -8.35
C THR A 533 34.53 -9.82 -8.22
N VAL A 534 35.51 -9.06 -7.70
CA VAL A 534 36.85 -9.59 -7.44
C VAL A 534 36.80 -10.66 -6.36
N LEU A 535 36.11 -10.39 -5.24
CA LEU A 535 36.01 -11.35 -4.14
C LEU A 535 35.28 -12.64 -4.54
N SER A 536 34.23 -12.56 -5.35
CA SER A 536 33.52 -13.73 -5.86
C SER A 536 34.44 -14.64 -6.70
N SER A 537 35.45 -14.07 -7.38
CA SER A 537 36.43 -14.84 -8.15
C SER A 537 37.48 -15.53 -7.29
N ILE A 538 37.74 -15.01 -6.08
CA ILE A 538 38.68 -15.59 -5.11
C ILE A 538 38.05 -16.78 -4.37
N GLY A 539 36.73 -16.75 -4.17
CA GLY A 539 35.97 -17.85 -3.57
C GLY A 539 35.67 -17.61 -2.09
N SER A 540 36.67 -17.72 -1.21
CA SER A 540 36.46 -17.57 0.24
C SER A 540 37.61 -16.84 0.95
N PRO A 541 37.32 -16.17 2.08
CA PRO A 541 38.35 -15.47 2.85
C PRO A 541 39.29 -16.46 3.52
N ASN A 542 40.59 -16.19 3.45
CA ASN A 542 41.57 -16.91 4.27
C ASN A 542 41.40 -16.50 5.75
N GLY A 543 40.96 -17.44 6.58
CA GLY A 543 40.75 -17.22 8.02
C GLY A 543 41.99 -16.78 8.79
N ALA A 544 43.21 -17.05 8.28
CA ALA A 544 44.46 -16.60 8.91
C ALA A 544 44.65 -15.07 8.87
N PHE A 545 43.92 -14.38 7.98
CA PHE A 545 43.98 -12.93 7.82
C PHE A 545 42.73 -12.22 8.32
N GLN A 546 41.75 -12.93 8.89
CA GLN A 546 40.62 -12.30 9.57
C GLN A 546 41.07 -11.78 10.95
N ASN A 547 40.66 -10.56 11.32
CA ASN A 547 41.14 -9.89 12.53
C ASN A 547 42.68 -9.85 12.63
N PHE A 548 43.35 -9.55 11.51
CA PHE A 548 44.79 -9.66 11.41
C PHE A 548 45.50 -8.61 12.27
N ASP A 549 46.44 -9.06 13.11
CA ASP A 549 47.19 -8.16 13.98
C ASP A 549 48.03 -7.16 13.16
N LYS A 550 47.74 -5.87 13.36
CA LYS A 550 48.43 -4.74 12.74
C LYS A 550 49.95 -4.74 12.95
N ALA A 551 50.44 -5.38 14.01
CA ALA A 551 51.88 -5.51 14.25
C ALA A 551 52.59 -6.34 13.17
N ASN A 552 51.87 -7.24 12.51
CA ASN A 552 52.40 -8.11 11.46
C ASN A 552 52.44 -7.44 10.08
N CYS A 553 51.91 -6.21 9.97
CA CYS A 553 51.88 -5.48 8.72
C CYS A 553 53.23 -4.86 8.37
N GLN A 554 53.76 -5.23 7.20
CA GLN A 554 54.98 -4.64 6.69
C GLN A 554 54.68 -3.23 6.15
N LYS A 555 55.32 -2.23 6.74
CA LYS A 555 55.25 -0.85 6.24
C LYS A 555 55.90 -0.74 4.86
N ALA A 556 55.33 0.09 4.00
CA ALA A 556 56.00 0.45 2.76
C ALA A 556 57.35 1.14 3.07
N GLN A 557 58.45 0.57 2.57
CA GLN A 557 59.75 1.24 2.62
C GLN A 557 59.69 2.50 1.74
N GLY A 558 60.27 3.60 2.25
CA GLY A 558 60.12 4.97 1.74
C GLY A 558 60.05 5.07 0.22
N GLY A 559 58.91 5.53 -0.28
CA GLY A 559 58.69 5.80 -1.70
C GLY A 559 59.19 7.20 -2.08
N LEU A 560 59.50 7.36 -3.37
CA LEU A 560 59.69 8.68 -4.01
C LEU A 560 58.49 9.58 -3.73
N SER A 561 58.73 10.90 -3.62
CA SER A 561 57.63 11.88 -3.54
C SER A 561 56.74 11.71 -4.78
N HIS A 562 55.47 11.41 -4.54
CA HIS A 562 54.44 11.25 -5.56
C HIS A 562 53.25 12.13 -5.21
N VAL A 563 52.55 12.60 -6.23
CA VAL A 563 51.23 13.22 -6.07
C VAL A 563 50.20 12.16 -6.40
N SER A 564 49.26 11.95 -5.49
CA SER A 564 48.17 11.01 -5.70
C SER A 564 47.06 11.69 -6.50
N MET A 565 46.54 10.98 -7.49
CA MET A 565 45.54 11.47 -8.42
C MET A 565 44.44 10.43 -8.60
N CYS A 566 43.27 10.87 -9.05
CA CYS A 566 42.08 10.09 -9.29
C CYS A 566 41.74 10.13 -10.78
N CYS A 567 41.67 8.97 -11.42
CA CYS A 567 41.23 8.82 -12.79
C CYS A 567 39.79 8.29 -12.79
N GLY A 568 38.87 8.96 -13.50
CA GLY A 568 37.54 8.40 -13.75
C GLY A 568 37.65 7.16 -14.63
N THR A 569 36.62 6.32 -14.65
CA THR A 569 36.46 5.19 -15.58
C THR A 569 35.22 5.40 -16.45
N ASP A 570 35.13 4.69 -17.58
CA ASP A 570 33.95 4.73 -18.46
C ASP A 570 32.67 4.20 -17.79
N LEU A 571 32.80 3.50 -16.66
CA LEU A 571 31.67 3.02 -15.85
C LEU A 571 31.23 4.04 -14.79
N GLY A 572 31.89 5.21 -14.70
CA GLY A 572 31.59 6.22 -13.68
C GLY A 572 32.25 5.99 -12.31
N ALA A 573 33.10 4.97 -12.17
CA ALA A 573 33.91 4.73 -10.98
C ALA A 573 35.25 5.50 -11.04
N PHE A 574 36.08 5.34 -10.00
CA PHE A 574 37.41 5.96 -9.95
C PHE A 574 38.53 4.97 -9.64
N GLN A 575 39.71 5.26 -10.15
CA GLN A 575 40.96 4.58 -9.81
C GLN A 575 42.00 5.58 -9.34
N GLN A 576 42.57 5.34 -8.15
CA GLN A 576 43.65 6.18 -7.63
C GLN A 576 45.01 5.72 -8.16
N TYR A 577 45.80 6.66 -8.66
CA TYR A 577 47.15 6.44 -9.18
C TYR A 577 48.12 7.51 -8.67
N ASN A 578 49.39 7.36 -9.02
CA ASN A 578 50.46 8.25 -8.57
C ASN A 578 51.26 8.77 -9.76
N ILE A 579 51.54 10.07 -9.81
CA ILE A 579 52.53 10.62 -10.74
C ILE A 579 53.93 10.59 -10.11
N PRO A 580 55.00 10.30 -10.88
CA PRO A 580 55.03 10.18 -12.34
C PRO A 580 54.98 8.74 -12.89
N SER A 581 54.44 7.75 -12.17
CA SER A 581 54.42 6.37 -12.71
C SER A 581 53.37 6.20 -13.81
N ASP A 582 52.18 6.74 -13.57
CA ASP A 582 51.01 6.59 -14.41
C ASP A 582 50.37 7.95 -14.70
N GLN A 583 49.49 8.00 -15.69
CA GLN A 583 48.71 9.18 -16.05
C GLN A 583 47.30 8.76 -16.50
N CYS A 584 46.31 9.64 -16.29
CA CYS A 584 44.93 9.43 -16.73
C CYS A 584 44.75 10.05 -18.12
N CYS A 585 44.39 9.22 -19.09
CA CYS A 585 44.36 9.58 -20.49
C CYS A 585 42.95 9.84 -20.99
N GLU A 586 42.87 10.40 -22.20
CA GLU A 586 41.64 10.49 -22.99
C GLU A 586 40.87 9.15 -22.96
N SER A 587 39.55 9.26 -22.77
CA SER A 587 38.65 8.13 -22.51
C SER A 587 38.83 7.44 -21.16
N ASN A 588 39.22 8.17 -20.11
CA ASN A 588 39.18 7.65 -18.73
C ASN A 588 40.02 6.36 -18.52
N GLN A 589 41.18 6.28 -19.18
CA GLN A 589 42.07 5.12 -19.12
C GLN A 589 43.39 5.45 -18.44
N LEU A 590 43.79 4.62 -17.48
CA LEU A 590 45.11 4.70 -16.87
C LEU A 590 46.17 4.11 -17.80
N LYS A 591 47.23 4.87 -18.10
CA LYS A 591 48.37 4.40 -18.90
C LYS A 591 49.71 4.82 -18.27
N PRO A 592 50.83 4.18 -18.63
CA PRO A 592 52.15 4.60 -18.16
C PRO A 592 52.46 6.05 -18.52
N ALA A 593 53.15 6.78 -17.63
CA ALA A 593 53.45 8.20 -17.86
C ALA A 593 54.17 8.46 -19.20
N GLY A 594 53.78 9.53 -19.89
CA GLY A 594 54.35 9.94 -21.19
C GLY A 594 53.68 9.31 -22.42
N THR A 595 52.70 8.44 -22.25
CA THR A 595 51.89 7.83 -23.33
C THR A 595 50.71 8.67 -23.86
N CYS A 596 50.39 9.82 -23.28
CA CYS A 596 49.13 10.54 -23.48
C CYS A 596 49.40 12.02 -23.68
N ALA A 597 48.59 12.67 -24.51
CA ALA A 597 48.77 14.07 -24.87
C ALA A 597 48.37 15.02 -23.73
N VAL A 598 47.38 14.63 -22.93
CA VAL A 598 46.82 15.42 -21.83
C VAL A 598 46.59 14.52 -20.61
N GLU A 599 46.94 15.03 -19.42
CA GLU A 599 46.61 14.44 -18.13
C GLU A 599 45.20 14.88 -17.72
N GLN A 600 44.26 13.94 -17.61
CA GLN A 600 42.86 14.18 -17.28
C GLN A 600 42.52 13.87 -15.81
N GLY A 601 43.50 13.42 -15.01
CA GLY A 601 43.25 13.06 -13.63
C GLY A 601 43.02 14.26 -12.71
N ILE A 602 42.29 13.98 -11.64
CA ILE A 602 41.97 14.95 -10.59
C ILE A 602 42.96 14.77 -9.45
N ILE A 603 43.53 15.85 -8.92
CA ILE A 603 44.43 15.76 -7.77
C ILE A 603 43.63 15.29 -6.56
N TYR A 604 44.07 14.21 -5.90
CA TYR A 604 43.46 13.75 -4.66
C TYR A 604 43.82 14.72 -3.52
N SER A 605 42.84 15.52 -3.10
CA SER A 605 43.02 16.55 -2.07
C SER A 605 42.98 16.01 -0.65
N GLY A 606 42.36 14.84 -0.45
CA GLY A 606 42.12 14.27 0.87
C GLY A 606 41.01 15.01 1.60
N ALA A 607 39.93 15.32 0.88
CA ALA A 607 38.73 16.01 1.36
C ALA A 607 38.26 15.55 2.75
N ILE A 608 38.30 14.23 2.97
CA ILE A 608 38.13 13.64 4.30
C ILE A 608 39.51 13.20 4.82
N PRO A 609 39.96 13.73 5.98
CA PRO A 609 41.19 13.28 6.61
C PRO A 609 41.13 11.79 6.96
N MET A 610 42.17 11.05 6.59
CA MET A 610 42.31 9.68 7.05
C MET A 610 42.49 9.65 8.57
N TYR A 611 41.85 8.68 9.22
CA TYR A 611 41.95 8.47 10.67
C TYR A 611 42.58 7.11 10.99
N LYS A 612 43.13 7.00 12.19
CA LYS A 612 43.55 5.71 12.74
C LYS A 612 42.30 5.03 13.28
N SER A 613 42.02 3.80 12.84
CA SER A 613 40.99 3.00 13.50
C SER A 613 41.44 2.76 14.95
N THR A 614 40.52 2.96 15.90
CA THR A 614 40.73 2.70 17.32
C THR A 614 40.88 1.23 17.60
#